data_AF-A0A5C7LDN3-F1
#
_entry.id   AF-A0A5C7LDN3-F1
#
_cell.length_a   1.000
_cell.length_b   1.000
_cell.length_c   1.000
_cell.angle_alpha   90.00
_cell.angle_beta   90.00
_cell.angle_gamma   90.00
#
_symmetry.space_group_name_H-M   'P 1'
#
loop_
_entity.id
_entity.type
_entity.pdbx_description
1 polymer ?
#
loop_
_entity_poly.entity_id
_entity_poly.type
_entity_poly.pdbx_seq_one_letter_code
_entity_poly.pdbx_strand_id
1 'polypeptide(L)'
;MDIDYSKIEAELTEELALAGLPQPKREELLGKMLEALLKRIFMDTMERLGEKGMMEYEALIETEPTEAAVGKFLEERIPDYRTFVQGIVDQFKKDVKAVAA
;
A
#
# COMPACT_ATOMS: atom_id res chain seq x y z
N MET A 1 -7.13 -0.05 9.88
CA MET A 1 -6.49 -0.99 8.92
C MET A 1 -5.05 -1.14 9.38
N ASP A 2 -4.68 -2.30 9.92
CA ASP A 2 -3.36 -2.49 10.55
C ASP A 2 -2.39 -3.08 9.50
N ILE A 3 -1.95 -2.22 8.57
CA ILE A 3 -0.82 -2.51 7.68
C ILE A 3 0.43 -2.09 8.43
N ASP A 4 1.30 -3.05 8.73
CA ASP A 4 2.56 -2.78 9.41
C ASP A 4 3.58 -2.20 8.41
N TYR A 5 3.52 -0.88 8.24
CA TYR A 5 4.43 -0.15 7.35
C TYR A 5 5.88 -0.28 7.78
N SER A 6 6.16 -0.42 9.08
CA SER A 6 7.52 -0.62 9.60
C SER A 6 8.10 -1.96 9.17
N LYS A 7 7.28 -3.01 9.13
CA LYS A 7 7.68 -4.31 8.58
C LYS A 7 7.95 -4.24 7.08
N ILE A 8 7.08 -3.56 6.33
CA ILE A 8 7.28 -3.36 4.88
C ILE A 8 8.57 -2.58 4.61
N GLU A 9 8.83 -1.53 5.38
CA GLU A 9 10.06 -0.74 5.28
C GLU A 9 11.32 -1.58 5.54
N ALA A 10 11.30 -2.42 6.58
CA ALA A 10 12.40 -3.33 6.88
C ALA A 10 12.63 -4.34 5.73
N GLU A 11 11.56 -4.95 5.22
CA GLU A 11 11.63 -5.89 4.10
C GLU A 11 12.18 -5.20 2.83
N LEU A 12 11.70 -4.00 2.49
CA LEU A 12 12.21 -3.24 1.34
C LEU A 12 13.68 -2.86 1.51
N THR A 13 14.11 -2.50 2.72
CA THR A 13 15.51 -2.12 2.99
C THR A 13 16.46 -3.31 2.82
N GLU A 14 16.09 -4.48 3.34
CA GLU A 14 16.88 -5.70 3.28
C GLU A 14 16.91 -6.28 1.85
N GLU A 15 15.75 -6.38 1.21
CA GLU A 15 15.59 -7.07 -0.07
C GLU A 15 16.19 -6.31 -1.28
N LEU A 16 16.39 -5.00 -1.16
CA LEU A 16 16.80 -4.14 -2.27
C LEU A 16 18.26 -3.71 -2.20
N ALA A 17 19.03 -4.30 -1.28
CA ALA A 17 20.43 -3.94 -1.03
C ALA A 17 20.66 -2.43 -0.80
N LEU A 18 19.62 -1.68 -0.40
CA LEU A 18 19.69 -0.25 -0.08
C LEU A 18 20.61 0.01 1.11
N ALA A 19 20.97 -1.04 1.87
CA ALA A 19 22.00 -1.02 2.90
C ALA A 19 23.34 -0.42 2.41
N GLY A 20 23.69 -0.60 1.12
CA GLY A 20 24.93 -0.05 0.54
C GLY A 20 24.89 1.44 0.21
N LEU A 21 23.73 2.09 0.28
CA LEU A 21 23.59 3.52 -0.05
C LEU A 21 23.87 4.43 1.16
N PRO A 22 24.33 5.68 0.93
CA PRO A 22 24.36 6.70 1.96
C PRO A 22 22.97 6.92 2.56
N GLN A 23 22.90 7.11 3.88
CA GLN A 23 21.63 7.23 4.62
C GLN A 23 20.61 8.20 3.98
N PRO A 24 20.97 9.43 3.57
CA PRO A 24 20.00 10.35 2.98
C PRO A 24 19.39 9.83 1.67
N LYS A 25 20.19 9.14 0.84
CA LYS A 25 19.70 8.55 -0.41
C LYS A 25 18.83 7.33 -0.17
N ARG A 26 19.15 6.54 0.86
CA ARG A 26 18.32 5.39 1.26
C ARG A 26 16.96 5.86 1.77
N GLU A 27 16.90 6.86 2.64
CA GLU A 27 15.65 7.43 3.15
C GLU A 27 14.79 8.03 2.03
N GLU A 28 15.40 8.76 1.10
CA GLU A 28 14.69 9.33 -0.06
C GLU A 28 14.08 8.24 -0.96
N LEU A 29 14.85 7.18 -1.26
CA LEU A 29 14.38 6.07 -2.10
C LEU A 29 13.28 5.27 -1.39
N LEU A 30 13.45 4.97 -0.10
CA LEU A 30 12.44 4.29 0.70
C LEU A 30 11.12 5.10 0.71
N GLY A 31 11.20 6.42 0.91
CA GLY A 31 10.03 7.29 0.86
C GLY A 31 9.28 7.21 -0.47
N LYS A 32 10.00 7.32 -1.59
CA LYS A 32 9.42 7.21 -2.95
C LYS A 32 8.79 5.84 -3.20
N MET A 33 9.41 4.78 -2.70
CA MET A 33 8.90 3.42 -2.83
C MET A 33 7.63 3.19 -2.02
N LEU A 34 7.59 3.66 -0.78
CA LEU A 34 6.41 3.59 0.06
C LEU A 34 5.26 4.40 -0.55
N GLU A 35 5.54 5.58 -1.10
CA GLU A 35 4.54 6.38 -1.82
C GLU A 35 3.99 5.64 -3.04
N ALA A 36 4.86 5.00 -3.84
CA ALA A 36 4.44 4.22 -5.00
C ALA A 36 3.60 3.00 -4.58
N LEU A 37 3.97 2.31 -3.51
CA LEU A 37 3.21 1.20 -2.95
C LEU A 37 1.82 1.64 -2.48
N LEU A 38 1.74 2.74 -1.73
CA LEU A 38 0.47 3.32 -1.27
C LEU A 38 -0.46 3.66 -2.43
N LYS A 39 0.07 4.30 -3.48
CA LYS A 39 -0.69 4.61 -4.69
C LYS A 39 -1.21 3.34 -5.36
N ARG A 40 -0.40 2.29 -5.46
CA ARG A 40 -0.82 1.01 -6.04
C ARG A 40 -1.92 0.34 -5.22
N ILE A 41 -1.75 0.26 -3.89
CA ILE A 41 -2.78 -0.26 -2.99
C ILE A 41 -4.08 0.52 -3.17
N PHE A 42 -4.01 1.85 -3.26
CA PHE A 42 -5.19 2.68 -3.48
C PHE A 42 -5.85 2.41 -4.82
N MET A 43 -5.10 2.41 -5.93
CA MET A 43 -5.64 2.17 -7.27
C MET A 43 -6.29 0.80 -7.38
N ASP A 44 -5.60 -0.26 -6.94
CA ASP A 44 -6.13 -1.62 -7.01
C ASP A 44 -7.35 -1.77 -6.09
N THR A 45 -7.37 -1.11 -4.93
CA THR A 45 -8.54 -1.06 -4.04
C THR A 45 -9.74 -0.40 -4.72
N MET A 46 -9.54 0.77 -5.35
CA MET A 46 -10.60 1.47 -6.05
C MET A 46 -11.12 0.63 -7.23
N GLU A 47 -10.24 0.03 -8.02
CA GLU A 47 -10.61 -0.89 -9.10
C GLU A 47 -11.47 -2.05 -8.56
N ARG A 48 -11.08 -2.63 -7.43
CA ARG A 48 -11.80 -3.73 -6.79
C ARG A 48 -13.17 -3.32 -6.25
N LEU A 49 -13.32 -2.08 -5.79
CA LEU A 49 -14.61 -1.51 -5.37
C LEU A 49 -15.56 -1.30 -6.56
N GLY A 50 -15.01 -1.05 -7.75
CA GLY A 50 -15.77 -0.66 -8.95
C GLY A 50 -16.46 0.69 -8.78
N GLU A 51 -17.14 1.16 -9.84
CA GLU A 51 -17.72 2.52 -9.89
C GLU A 51 -18.65 2.82 -8.70
N LYS A 52 -19.53 1.87 -8.33
CA LYS A 52 -20.45 2.05 -7.21
C LYS A 52 -19.70 2.18 -5.88
N GLY A 53 -18.73 1.30 -5.63
CA GLY A 53 -17.96 1.32 -4.39
C GLY A 53 -17.05 2.55 -4.31
N MET A 54 -16.54 3.06 -5.43
CA MET A 54 -15.80 4.33 -5.48
C MET A 54 -16.69 5.51 -5.07
N MET A 55 -17.92 5.62 -5.59
CA MET A 55 -18.85 6.68 -5.19
C MET A 55 -19.20 6.62 -3.70
N GLU A 56 -19.39 5.42 -3.14
CA GLU A 56 -19.67 5.25 -1.72
C GLU A 56 -18.44 5.55 -0.85
N TYR A 57 -17.23 5.25 -1.35
CA TYR A 57 -15.98 5.64 -0.71
C TYR A 57 -15.83 7.16 -0.69
N GLU A 58 -16.07 7.85 -1.81
CA GLU A 58 -16.03 9.31 -1.89
C GLU A 58 -16.99 9.96 -0.89
N ALA A 59 -18.25 9.50 -0.86
CA ALA A 59 -19.24 9.99 0.11
C ALA A 59 -18.84 9.72 1.57
N LEU A 60 -18.15 8.60 1.82
CA LEU A 60 -17.60 8.30 3.15
C LEU A 60 -16.49 9.29 3.52
N ILE A 61 -15.55 9.57 2.61
CA ILE A 61 -14.41 10.47 2.87
C ILE A 61 -14.86 11.92 3.13
N GLU A 62 -15.94 12.39 2.49
CA GLU A 62 -16.55 13.71 2.76
C GLU A 62 -16.99 13.90 4.23
N THR A 63 -17.18 12.80 4.97
CA THR A 63 -17.56 12.83 6.39
C THR A 63 -16.38 12.92 7.35
N GLU A 64 -15.14 13.05 6.84
CA GLU A 64 -13.90 12.97 7.62
C GLU A 64 -13.87 11.72 8.54
N PRO A 65 -14.01 10.52 7.95
CA PRO A 65 -14.19 9.29 8.70
C PRO A 65 -12.91 8.93 9.45
N THR A 66 -13.05 8.19 10.54
CA THR A 66 -11.88 7.58 11.19
C THR A 66 -11.28 6.48 10.33
N GLU A 67 -9.98 6.20 10.51
CA GLU A 67 -9.31 5.08 9.83
C GLU A 67 -9.98 3.72 10.09
N ALA A 68 -10.60 3.56 11.27
CA ALA A 68 -11.36 2.37 11.61
C ALA A 68 -12.64 2.26 10.77
N ALA A 69 -13.34 3.37 10.53
CA ALA A 69 -14.52 3.41 9.68
C ALA A 69 -14.17 3.12 8.22
N VAL A 70 -13.08 3.69 7.70
CA VAL A 70 -12.58 3.38 6.35
C VAL A 70 -12.19 1.91 6.24
N GLY A 71 -11.46 1.37 7.22
CA GLY A 71 -11.07 -0.04 7.24
C GLY A 71 -12.27 -0.98 7.20
N LYS A 72 -13.30 -0.70 8.01
CA LYS A 72 -14.53 -1.49 8.04
C LYS A 72 -15.27 -1.44 6.70
N PHE A 73 -15.40 -0.26 6.11
CA PHE A 73 -16.01 -0.10 4.77
C PHE A 73 -15.31 -0.98 3.73
N LEU A 74 -13.98 -0.95 3.70
CA LEU A 74 -13.21 -1.73 2.73
C LEU A 74 -13.33 -3.24 2.96
N GLU A 75 -13.31 -3.70 4.22
CA GLU A 75 -13.51 -5.11 4.56
C GLU A 75 -14.93 -5.61 4.22
N GLU A 76 -15.95 -4.76 4.33
CA GLU A 76 -17.33 -5.09 3.95
C GLU A 76 -17.52 -5.21 2.44
N ARG A 77 -16.75 -4.46 1.63
CA ARG A 77 -16.89 -4.43 0.16
C ARG A 77 -15.89 -5.32 -0.56
N ILE A 78 -14.74 -5.58 0.04
CA ILE A 78 -13.68 -6.40 -0.52
C ILE A 78 -13.45 -7.58 0.42
N PRO A 79 -13.97 -8.77 0.10
CA PRO A 79 -13.68 -9.98 0.84
C PRO A 79 -12.16 -10.21 0.92
N ASP A 80 -11.69 -10.61 2.10
CA ASP A 80 -10.26 -10.85 2.37
C ASP A 80 -9.37 -9.64 2.03
N TYR A 81 -9.85 -8.41 2.27
CA TYR A 81 -9.14 -7.17 1.96
C TYR A 81 -7.68 -7.16 2.45
N ARG A 82 -7.41 -7.72 3.64
CA ARG A 82 -6.05 -7.87 4.16
C ARG A 82 -5.17 -8.74 3.25
N THR A 83 -5.65 -9.89 2.81
CA THR A 83 -4.94 -10.80 1.91
C THR A 83 -4.73 -10.17 0.55
N PHE A 84 -5.73 -9.43 0.06
CA PHE A 84 -5.63 -8.64 -1.16
C PHE A 84 -4.48 -7.63 -1.09
N VAL A 85 -4.43 -6.80 -0.04
CA VAL A 85 -3.34 -5.84 0.18
C VAL A 85 -1.98 -6.54 0.30
N GLN A 86 -1.91 -7.65 1.03
CA GLN A 86 -0.67 -8.44 1.15
C GLN A 86 -0.15 -8.89 -0.21
N GLY A 87 -1.04 -9.32 -1.11
CA GLY A 87 -0.69 -9.70 -2.48
C GLY A 87 -0.11 -8.54 -3.30
N ILE A 88 -0.63 -7.33 -3.13
CA ILE A 88 -0.09 -6.12 -3.79
C ILE A 88 1.33 -5.83 -3.29
N VAL A 89 1.54 -5.90 -1.97
CA VAL A 89 2.86 -5.70 -1.35
C VAL A 89 3.87 -6.72 -1.88
N ASP A 90 3.49 -8.01 -1.92
CA ASP A 90 4.35 -9.07 -2.41
C ASP A 90 4.68 -8.92 -3.90
N GLN A 91 3.71 -8.50 -4.71
CA GLN A 91 3.95 -8.22 -6.12
C GLN A 91 4.84 -6.99 -6.31
N PHE A 92 4.61 -5.93 -5.54
CA PHE A 92 5.44 -4.73 -5.60
C PHE A 92 6.91 -5.03 -5.26
N LYS A 93 7.17 -5.83 -4.22
CA LYS A 93 8.53 -6.27 -3.88
C LYS A 93 9.21 -7.01 -5.04
N LYS A 94 8.48 -7.92 -5.72
CA LYS A 94 9.00 -8.64 -6.90
C LYS A 94 9.30 -7.69 -8.06
N ASP A 95 8.40 -6.74 -8.34
CA ASP A 95 8.57 -5.80 -9.43
C ASP A 95 9.79 -4.91 -9.21
N VAL A 96 10.02 -4.43 -7.99
CA VAL A 96 11.20 -3.61 -7.68
C VAL A 96 12.48 -4.43 -7.82
N LYS A 97 12.50 -5.68 -7.32
CA LYS A 97 13.65 -6.58 -7.50
C LYS A 97 13.98 -6.81 -8.98
N ALA A 98 12.96 -7.00 -9.82
CA ALA A 98 13.15 -7.21 -11.25
C ALA A 98 13.74 -5.99 -11.97
N VAL A 99 13.46 -4.77 -11.49
CA VAL A 99 14.01 -3.52 -12.03
C VAL A 99 15.43 -3.25 -11.49
N ALA A 100 15.76 -3.74 -10.30
CA ALA A 100 17.06 -3.56 -9.66
C ALA A 100 18.12 -4.60 -10.07
N ALA A 101 17.71 -5.69 -10.74
CA ALA A 101 18.58 -6.76 -11.26
C ALA A 101 19.12 -6.43 -12.66
#